data_AF-A0A507WDN5-F1
#
_entry.id   AF-A0A507WDN5-F1
#
_cell.length_a   1.000
_cell.length_b   1.000
_cell.length_c   1.000
_cell.angle_alpha   90.00
_cell.angle_beta   90.00
_cell.angle_gamma   90.00
#
_symmetry.space_group_name_H-M   'P 1'
#
loop_
_entity.id
_entity.type
_entity.pdbx_description
1 polymer ?
#
loop_
_entity_poly.entity_id
_entity_poly.type
_entity_poly.pdbx_seq_one_letter_code
_entity_poly.pdbx_strand_id
1 'polypeptide(L)'
;MNTATVSHSVTTQVTPTAKKQALGTTVNIPPRRLDFVFPTESSRYYYDNNPFLSSFLTALSSLFPEGESFFVESVRHYRDQITDPILKAQVSGFIGQEAMHSKEHQAFNDMATRQGYPVDKVDKMLGKLLHLGQKILPASVQLSITVSLEHYTAIIAEMLLRDSDVQQKFMGEARHLWLWHALEENEHKTVAYDVYEQMVGSYALRVGTMVPVTAIFFAVTAAVHLSFLASDGQLLKVRQNASALKYLFNGKKGVFSRLLPQYLDFYKPSFHPKQHDTNALLEQWKKILFAPEGLLYEQLKNKAAVGVH
;
A
#
# COMPACT_ATOMS: atom_id res chain seq x y z
N MET A 1 -12.79 -74.89 -25.34
CA MET A 1 -12.26 -73.57 -25.74
C MET A 1 -13.10 -72.50 -25.06
N ASN A 2 -12.49 -71.74 -24.14
CA ASN A 2 -12.86 -70.37 -23.73
C ASN A 2 -12.09 -70.04 -22.45
N THR A 3 -10.88 -69.49 -22.63
CA THR A 3 -10.13 -68.81 -21.57
C THR A 3 -10.47 -67.32 -21.65
N ALA A 4 -11.16 -66.81 -20.64
CA ALA A 4 -11.44 -65.38 -20.50
C ALA A 4 -10.21 -64.65 -19.97
N THR A 5 -9.68 -63.72 -20.75
CA THR A 5 -8.61 -62.80 -20.38
C THR A 5 -9.20 -61.64 -19.58
N VAL A 6 -8.74 -61.44 -18.34
CA VAL A 6 -9.08 -60.26 -17.53
C VAL A 6 -8.05 -59.17 -17.81
N SER A 7 -8.51 -58.08 -18.41
CA SER A 7 -7.71 -56.87 -18.67
C SER A 7 -7.68 -56.02 -17.39
N HIS A 8 -6.52 -55.90 -16.75
CA HIS A 8 -6.31 -54.92 -15.69
C HIS A 8 -5.99 -53.55 -16.28
N SER A 9 -6.96 -52.65 -16.28
CA SER A 9 -6.74 -51.22 -16.50
C SER A 9 -6.06 -50.62 -15.27
N VAL A 10 -4.78 -50.28 -15.40
CA VAL A 10 -4.06 -49.47 -14.40
C VAL A 10 -4.54 -48.03 -14.56
N THR A 11 -5.43 -47.60 -13.67
CA THR A 11 -5.83 -46.20 -13.57
C THR A 11 -4.72 -45.45 -12.84
N THR A 12 -3.89 -44.73 -13.58
CA THR A 12 -2.90 -43.82 -13.03
C THR A 12 -3.63 -42.69 -12.31
N GLN A 13 -3.70 -42.75 -10.97
CA GLN A 13 -4.18 -41.64 -10.17
C GLN A 13 -3.19 -40.48 -10.32
N VAL A 14 -3.58 -39.45 -11.05
CA VAL A 14 -2.89 -38.16 -11.05
C VAL A 14 -3.21 -37.51 -9.70
N THR A 15 -2.25 -37.55 -8.77
CA THR A 15 -2.32 -36.77 -7.53
C THR A 15 -2.48 -35.30 -7.90
N PRO A 16 -3.49 -34.57 -7.38
CA PRO A 16 -3.61 -33.14 -7.63
C PRO A 16 -2.34 -32.48 -7.10
N THR A 17 -1.58 -31.81 -7.95
CA THR A 17 -0.46 -30.97 -7.53
C THR A 17 -1.01 -29.94 -6.56
N ALA A 18 -0.62 -30.04 -5.28
CA ALA A 18 -0.96 -29.03 -4.29
C ALA A 18 -0.57 -27.66 -4.87
N LYS A 19 -1.53 -26.74 -4.96
CA LYS A 19 -1.27 -25.39 -5.49
C LYS A 19 -0.14 -24.79 -4.67
N LYS A 20 1.01 -24.54 -5.31
CA LYS A 20 2.19 -24.00 -4.65
C LYS A 20 1.82 -22.64 -4.04
N GLN A 21 1.87 -22.54 -2.71
CA GLN A 21 1.55 -21.31 -1.99
C GLN A 21 2.67 -20.29 -2.23
N ALA A 22 2.30 -19.00 -2.32
CA ALA A 22 3.29 -17.94 -2.47
C ALA A 22 4.19 -17.88 -1.22
N LEU A 23 5.48 -17.63 -1.41
CA LEU A 23 6.45 -17.66 -0.32
C LEU A 23 6.13 -16.64 0.78
N GLY A 24 5.65 -15.44 0.42
CA GLY A 24 5.21 -14.44 1.39
C GLY A 24 4.12 -14.93 2.35
N THR A 25 3.29 -15.90 1.94
CA THR A 25 2.26 -16.45 2.83
C THR A 25 2.84 -17.20 4.02
N THR A 26 4.06 -17.76 3.92
CA THR A 26 4.69 -18.48 5.04
C THR A 26 5.16 -17.54 6.16
N VAL A 27 5.14 -16.23 5.91
CA VAL A 27 5.58 -15.17 6.83
C VAL A 27 4.50 -14.10 7.03
N ASN A 28 3.23 -14.45 6.79
CA ASN A 28 2.06 -13.57 6.96
C ASN A 28 2.05 -12.30 6.09
N ILE A 29 2.71 -12.34 4.92
CA ILE A 29 2.64 -11.31 3.89
C ILE A 29 2.12 -11.95 2.58
N PRO A 30 0.87 -12.45 2.57
CA PRO A 30 0.33 -13.14 1.40
C PRO A 30 -0.06 -12.13 0.31
N PRO A 31 0.37 -12.31 -0.95
CA PRO A 31 -0.17 -11.51 -2.05
C PRO A 31 -1.64 -11.89 -2.29
N ARG A 32 -2.56 -10.95 -2.06
CA ARG A 32 -4.00 -11.15 -2.28
C ARG A 32 -4.40 -10.58 -3.65
N ARG A 33 -5.09 -11.40 -4.44
CA ARG A 33 -5.56 -11.02 -5.78
C ARG A 33 -7.01 -10.57 -5.69
N LEU A 34 -7.18 -9.26 -5.65
CA LEU A 34 -8.46 -8.58 -5.82
C LEU A 34 -8.62 -8.10 -7.26
N ASP A 35 -9.82 -7.66 -7.61
CA ASP A 35 -10.14 -7.02 -8.88
C ASP A 35 -11.13 -5.89 -8.58
N PHE A 36 -10.64 -4.77 -8.03
CA PHE A 36 -11.49 -3.62 -7.73
C PHE A 36 -12.02 -3.02 -9.03
N VAL A 37 -13.34 -2.80 -9.06
CA VAL A 37 -14.02 -2.20 -10.22
C VAL A 37 -14.72 -0.92 -9.80
N PHE A 38 -14.35 0.18 -10.45
CA PHE A 38 -14.90 1.50 -10.20
C PHE A 38 -15.79 1.94 -11.37
N PRO A 39 -17.11 1.66 -11.33
CA PRO A 39 -18.04 2.03 -12.39
C PRO A 39 -18.15 3.54 -12.57
N THR A 40 -18.74 3.99 -13.68
CA THR A 40 -18.96 5.42 -13.97
C THR A 40 -19.72 6.14 -12.86
N GLU A 41 -20.61 5.44 -12.15
CA GLU A 41 -21.40 5.98 -11.05
C GLU A 41 -20.65 6.08 -9.71
N SER A 42 -19.38 5.66 -9.65
CA SER A 42 -18.56 5.80 -8.46
C SER A 42 -18.48 7.28 -8.05
N SER A 43 -18.76 7.54 -6.77
CA SER A 43 -18.74 8.91 -6.22
C SER A 43 -17.36 9.52 -6.35
N ARG A 44 -17.29 10.69 -6.97
CA ARG A 44 -16.06 11.51 -7.01
C ARG A 44 -15.65 11.99 -5.62
N TYR A 45 -16.62 12.29 -4.76
CA TYR A 45 -16.41 12.78 -3.41
C TYR A 45 -16.61 11.67 -2.38
N TYR A 46 -15.89 10.56 -2.56
CA TYR A 46 -16.03 9.35 -1.75
C TYR A 46 -15.60 9.51 -0.28
N TYR A 47 -14.89 10.59 0.07
CA TYR A 47 -14.48 10.88 1.45
C TYR A 47 -15.27 12.08 2.00
N ASP A 48 -16.23 11.78 2.88
CA ASP A 48 -17.09 12.73 3.61
C ASP A 48 -17.90 13.67 2.70
N ASN A 49 -18.18 13.26 1.45
CA ASN A 49 -18.72 14.12 0.39
C ASN A 49 -17.93 15.43 0.22
N ASN A 50 -16.64 15.41 0.55
CA ASN A 50 -15.78 16.59 0.57
C ASN A 50 -14.78 16.52 -0.60
N PRO A 51 -14.82 17.49 -1.52
CA PRO A 51 -13.90 17.53 -2.66
C PRO A 51 -12.43 17.57 -2.24
N PHE A 52 -12.07 18.36 -1.23
CA PHE A 52 -10.70 18.49 -0.75
C PHE A 52 -10.17 17.18 -0.17
N LEU A 53 -10.97 16.50 0.67
CA LEU A 53 -10.53 15.24 1.28
C LEU A 53 -10.41 14.13 0.25
N SER A 54 -11.37 14.05 -0.68
CA SER A 54 -11.39 13.04 -1.73
C SER A 54 -10.24 13.27 -2.72
N SER A 55 -10.04 14.50 -3.20
CA SER A 55 -8.93 14.80 -4.12
C SER A 55 -7.57 14.68 -3.45
N PHE A 56 -7.45 14.87 -2.14
CA PHE A 56 -6.20 14.64 -1.41
C PHE A 56 -5.79 13.17 -1.44
N LEU A 57 -6.72 12.26 -1.12
CA LEU A 57 -6.44 10.82 -1.18
C LEU A 57 -6.29 10.32 -2.62
N THR A 58 -7.05 10.87 -3.57
CA THR A 58 -6.86 10.58 -4.99
C THR A 58 -5.50 11.07 -5.49
N ALA A 59 -4.99 12.19 -4.98
CA ALA A 59 -3.63 12.64 -5.25
C ALA A 59 -2.61 11.63 -4.71
N LEU A 60 -2.75 11.12 -3.48
CA LEU A 60 -1.86 10.06 -2.96
C LEU A 60 -1.93 8.79 -3.82
N SER A 61 -3.14 8.32 -4.15
CA SER A 61 -3.35 7.15 -5.01
C SER A 61 -2.66 7.31 -6.37
N SER A 62 -2.66 8.52 -6.95
CA SER A 62 -1.98 8.79 -8.23
C SER A 62 -0.45 8.71 -8.15
N LEU A 63 0.12 8.73 -6.94
CA LEU A 63 1.57 8.59 -6.74
C LEU A 63 1.99 7.15 -6.47
N PHE A 64 1.07 6.28 -6.04
CA PHE A 64 1.41 4.93 -5.62
C PHE A 64 1.96 4.04 -6.74
N PRO A 65 1.37 3.93 -7.95
CA PRO A 65 1.88 2.97 -8.95
C PRO A 65 3.38 3.16 -9.30
N GLU A 66 3.80 4.40 -9.54
CA GLU A 66 5.21 4.72 -9.80
C GLU A 66 6.07 4.65 -8.52
N GLY A 67 5.52 5.03 -7.37
CA GLY A 67 6.21 4.97 -6.07
C GLY A 67 6.49 3.54 -5.60
N GLU A 68 5.49 2.67 -5.64
CA GLU A 68 5.56 1.26 -5.26
C GLU A 68 6.47 0.48 -6.23
N SER A 69 6.44 0.81 -7.53
CA SER A 69 7.44 0.33 -8.48
C SER A 69 8.87 0.69 -8.04
N PHE A 70 9.09 1.94 -7.61
CA PHE A 70 10.38 2.35 -7.04
C PHE A 70 10.72 1.60 -5.75
N PHE A 71 9.76 1.33 -4.86
CA PHE A 71 9.98 0.54 -3.64
C PHE A 71 10.41 -0.88 -3.97
N VAL A 72 9.71 -1.51 -4.90
CA VAL A 72 10.00 -2.86 -5.38
C VAL A 72 11.39 -2.95 -5.98
N GLU A 73 11.78 -2.02 -6.85
CA GLU A 73 13.11 -2.05 -7.46
C GLU A 73 14.23 -1.80 -6.44
N SER A 74 14.03 -0.88 -5.48
CA SER A 74 15.04 -0.57 -4.46
C SER A 74 15.29 -1.75 -3.52
N VAL A 75 14.23 -2.45 -3.10
CA VAL A 75 14.33 -3.66 -2.26
C VAL A 75 14.87 -4.83 -3.07
N ARG A 76 14.39 -5.02 -4.30
CA ARG A 76 14.83 -6.12 -5.19
C ARG A 76 16.32 -6.05 -5.50
N HIS A 77 16.91 -4.85 -5.60
CA HIS A 77 18.34 -4.65 -5.81
C HIS A 77 19.20 -5.46 -4.82
N TYR A 78 18.75 -5.61 -3.57
CA TYR A 78 19.48 -6.31 -2.52
C TYR A 78 19.05 -7.77 -2.32
N ARG A 79 18.01 -8.23 -3.02
CA ARG A 79 17.39 -9.55 -2.78
C ARG A 79 18.37 -10.71 -2.78
N ASP A 80 19.33 -10.71 -3.71
CA ASP A 80 20.27 -11.82 -3.88
C ASP A 80 21.39 -11.80 -2.83
N GLN A 81 21.57 -10.68 -2.11
CA GLN A 81 22.51 -10.52 -1.00
C GLN A 81 21.91 -10.90 0.36
N ILE A 82 20.57 -10.95 0.46
CA ILE A 82 19.88 -11.42 1.67
C ILE A 82 20.19 -12.91 1.82
N THR A 83 20.54 -13.34 3.04
CA THR A 83 20.83 -14.75 3.35
C THR A 83 19.79 -15.37 4.27
N ASP A 84 19.12 -14.57 5.10
CA ASP A 84 18.05 -15.03 5.98
C ASP A 84 16.84 -15.53 5.16
N PRO A 85 16.45 -16.82 5.27
CA PRO A 85 15.29 -17.35 4.56
C PRO A 85 13.97 -16.66 4.95
N ILE A 86 13.85 -16.15 6.18
CA ILE A 86 12.64 -15.43 6.63
C ILE A 86 12.56 -14.09 5.91
N LEU A 87 13.62 -13.29 5.95
CA LEU A 87 13.64 -12.01 5.24
C LEU A 87 13.49 -12.18 3.72
N LYS A 88 14.04 -13.24 3.12
CA LYS A 88 13.77 -13.57 1.70
C LYS A 88 12.30 -13.79 1.42
N ALA A 89 11.62 -14.55 2.29
CA ALA A 89 10.19 -14.79 2.16
C ALA A 89 9.38 -13.51 2.32
N GLN A 90 9.77 -12.66 3.27
CA GLN A 90 9.13 -11.36 3.51
C GLN A 90 9.30 -10.42 2.32
N VAL A 91 10.52 -10.31 1.76
CA VAL A 91 10.79 -9.55 0.53
C VAL A 91 9.97 -10.08 -0.65
N SER A 92 9.83 -11.39 -0.79
CA SER A 92 8.97 -11.97 -1.82
C SER A 92 7.49 -11.65 -1.60
N GLY A 93 7.03 -11.57 -0.34
CA GLY A 93 5.68 -11.16 0.03
C GLY A 93 5.43 -9.69 -0.30
N PHE A 94 6.32 -8.82 0.16
CA PHE A 94 6.35 -7.38 -0.11
C PHE A 94 6.24 -7.10 -1.60
N ILE A 95 7.15 -7.63 -2.42
CA ILE A 95 7.10 -7.45 -3.89
C ILE A 95 5.77 -7.94 -4.49
N GLY A 96 5.20 -9.00 -3.92
CA GLY A 96 3.92 -9.54 -4.35
C GLY A 96 2.73 -8.64 -4.01
N GLN A 97 2.70 -8.08 -2.79
CA GLN A 97 1.65 -7.15 -2.34
C GLN A 97 1.75 -5.82 -3.08
N GLU A 98 2.94 -5.23 -3.18
CA GLU A 98 3.16 -3.97 -3.91
C GLU A 98 2.71 -4.06 -5.37
N ALA A 99 3.00 -5.17 -6.05
CA ALA A 99 2.52 -5.37 -7.42
C ALA A 99 0.98 -5.42 -7.51
N MET A 100 0.29 -5.91 -6.48
CA MET A 100 -1.16 -5.88 -6.41
C MET A 100 -1.66 -4.48 -6.05
N HIS A 101 -1.03 -3.78 -5.08
CA HIS A 101 -1.36 -2.39 -4.75
C HIS A 101 -1.34 -1.52 -6.01
N SER A 102 -0.25 -1.57 -6.77
CA SER A 102 -0.08 -0.76 -7.98
C SER A 102 -1.17 -1.03 -9.02
N LYS A 103 -1.55 -2.30 -9.20
CA LYS A 103 -2.63 -2.70 -10.11
C LYS A 103 -3.98 -2.11 -9.67
N GLU A 104 -4.32 -2.26 -8.40
CA GLU A 104 -5.62 -1.81 -7.88
C GLU A 104 -5.71 -0.29 -7.78
N HIS A 105 -4.61 0.39 -7.45
CA HIS A 105 -4.51 1.85 -7.53
C HIS A 105 -4.55 2.36 -8.95
N GLN A 106 -4.02 1.62 -9.95
CA GLN A 106 -4.22 1.98 -11.35
C GLN A 106 -5.71 1.95 -11.71
N ALA A 107 -6.47 0.93 -11.32
CA ALA A 107 -7.91 0.87 -11.57
C ALA A 107 -8.67 2.04 -10.91
N PHE A 108 -8.27 2.43 -9.70
CA PHE A 108 -8.79 3.62 -9.01
C PHE A 108 -8.42 4.93 -9.72
N ASN A 109 -7.18 5.03 -10.19
CA ASN A 109 -6.67 6.19 -10.91
C ASN A 109 -7.32 6.33 -12.30
N ASP A 110 -7.70 5.23 -12.94
CA ASP A 110 -8.48 5.25 -14.17
C ASP A 110 -9.88 5.84 -13.93
N MET A 111 -10.51 5.54 -12.77
CA MET A 111 -11.75 6.21 -12.36
C MET A 111 -11.54 7.71 -12.17
N ALA A 112 -10.48 8.11 -11.46
CA ALA A 112 -10.13 9.51 -11.26
C ALA A 112 -9.92 10.25 -12.61
N THR A 113 -9.30 9.58 -13.59
CA THR A 113 -9.12 10.10 -14.94
C THR A 113 -10.46 10.28 -15.67
N ARG A 114 -11.36 9.29 -15.60
CA ARG A 114 -12.73 9.40 -16.14
C ARG A 114 -13.52 10.56 -15.50
N GLN A 115 -13.24 10.88 -14.25
CA GLN A 115 -13.81 12.01 -13.51
C GLN A 115 -13.13 13.35 -13.79
N GLY A 116 -12.15 13.40 -14.72
CA GLY A 116 -11.50 14.62 -15.19
C GLY A 116 -10.28 15.05 -14.38
N TYR A 117 -9.75 14.22 -13.47
CA TYR A 117 -8.47 14.51 -12.83
C TYR A 117 -7.30 14.26 -13.80
N PRO A 118 -6.27 15.11 -13.83
CA PRO A 118 -5.14 15.00 -14.76
C PRO A 118 -4.11 13.94 -14.32
N VAL A 119 -4.55 12.72 -13.98
CA VAL A 119 -3.69 11.63 -13.45
C VAL A 119 -2.55 11.30 -14.42
N ASP A 120 -2.81 11.18 -15.73
CA ASP A 120 -1.76 10.89 -16.73
C ASP A 120 -0.59 11.89 -16.72
N LYS A 121 -0.85 13.14 -16.34
CA LYS A 121 0.21 14.16 -16.21
C LYS A 121 1.04 13.94 -14.95
N VAL A 122 0.38 13.53 -13.87
CA VAL A 122 1.03 13.19 -12.59
C VAL A 122 1.93 11.98 -12.79
N ASP A 123 1.41 10.92 -13.40
CA ASP A 123 2.12 9.69 -13.71
C ASP A 123 3.42 9.97 -14.49
N LYS A 124 3.32 10.68 -15.63
CA LYS A 124 4.49 11.08 -16.44
C LYS A 124 5.49 11.96 -15.69
N MET A 125 5.01 12.86 -14.83
CA MET A 125 5.88 13.75 -14.05
C MET A 125 6.63 12.96 -12.98
N LEU A 126 5.91 12.12 -12.23
CA LEU A 126 6.46 11.32 -11.15
C LEU A 126 7.43 10.26 -11.70
N GLY A 127 7.05 9.56 -12.76
CA GLY A 127 7.94 8.60 -13.43
C GLY A 127 9.26 9.25 -13.83
N LYS A 128 9.24 10.44 -14.43
CA LYS A 128 10.49 11.17 -14.75
C LYS A 128 11.33 11.50 -13.51
N LEU A 129 10.68 11.95 -12.43
CA LEU A 129 11.36 12.28 -11.17
C LEU A 129 12.04 11.05 -10.55
N LEU A 130 11.31 9.93 -10.46
CA LEU A 130 11.81 8.69 -9.86
C LEU A 130 12.89 8.04 -10.73
N HIS A 131 12.71 7.99 -12.06
CA HIS A 131 13.73 7.48 -12.98
C HIS A 131 15.03 8.30 -12.90
N LEU A 132 14.92 9.62 -12.79
CA LEU A 132 16.09 10.47 -12.58
C LEU A 132 16.77 10.12 -11.24
N GLY A 133 16.00 9.99 -10.16
CA GLY A 133 16.49 9.56 -8.85
C GLY A 133 17.21 8.21 -8.91
N GLN A 134 16.61 7.19 -9.54
CA GLN A 134 17.20 5.87 -9.72
C GLN A 134 18.53 5.90 -10.47
N LYS A 135 18.68 6.82 -11.43
CA LYS A 135 19.91 6.97 -12.22
C LYS A 135 21.05 7.64 -11.45
N ILE A 136 20.76 8.60 -10.58
CA ILE A 136 21.78 9.46 -9.97
C ILE A 136 22.07 9.13 -8.50
N LEU A 137 21.11 8.54 -7.79
CA LEU A 137 21.24 8.25 -6.36
C LEU A 137 21.89 6.87 -6.16
N PRO A 138 22.81 6.72 -5.18
CA PRO A 138 23.29 5.41 -4.77
C PRO A 138 22.14 4.49 -4.32
N ALA A 139 22.26 3.18 -4.54
CA ALA A 139 21.25 2.20 -4.14
C ALA A 139 20.89 2.26 -2.64
N SER A 140 21.87 2.58 -1.78
CA SER A 140 21.64 2.77 -0.34
C SER A 140 20.73 3.95 -0.03
N VAL A 141 20.83 5.04 -0.80
CA VAL A 141 19.93 6.20 -0.68
C VAL A 141 18.55 5.84 -1.19
N GLN A 142 18.44 5.12 -2.32
CA GLN A 142 17.16 4.69 -2.88
C GLN A 142 16.38 3.78 -1.91
N LEU A 143 17.07 2.83 -1.28
CA LEU A 143 16.49 1.99 -0.23
C LEU A 143 16.10 2.83 1.00
N SER A 144 16.94 3.79 1.42
CA SER A 144 16.59 4.69 2.51
C SER A 144 15.36 5.55 2.21
N ILE A 145 15.17 5.98 0.96
CA ILE A 145 13.96 6.70 0.52
C ILE A 145 12.73 5.79 0.67
N THR A 146 12.86 4.53 0.25
CA THR A 146 11.79 3.52 0.39
C THR A 146 11.43 3.32 1.86
N VAL A 147 12.41 3.12 2.74
CA VAL A 147 12.17 3.02 4.20
C VAL A 147 11.43 4.24 4.75
N SER A 148 11.77 5.44 4.30
CA SER A 148 11.11 6.68 4.72
C SER A 148 9.65 6.76 4.25
N LEU A 149 9.36 6.35 3.00
CA LEU A 149 8.02 6.39 2.44
C LEU A 149 7.12 5.27 2.98
N GLU A 150 7.67 4.06 3.15
CA GLU A 150 7.02 2.94 3.85
C GLU A 150 6.64 3.30 5.29
N HIS A 151 7.48 4.09 5.98
CA HIS A 151 7.11 4.59 7.31
C HIS A 151 5.88 5.50 7.26
N TYR A 152 5.74 6.34 6.23
CA TYR A 152 4.55 7.16 6.06
C TYR A 152 3.31 6.34 5.75
N THR A 153 3.40 5.40 4.81
CA THR A 153 2.27 4.54 4.44
C THR A 153 1.82 3.73 5.64
N ALA A 154 2.74 3.11 6.38
CA ALA A 154 2.44 2.31 7.57
C ALA A 154 1.69 3.10 8.67
N ILE A 155 2.15 4.32 9.03
CA ILE A 155 1.51 5.10 10.12
C ILE A 155 0.14 5.67 9.69
N ILE A 156 -0.02 6.04 8.41
CA ILE A 156 -1.31 6.47 7.86
C ILE A 156 -2.28 5.29 7.81
N ALA A 157 -1.81 4.13 7.35
CA ALA A 157 -2.56 2.90 7.28
C ALA A 157 -3.01 2.44 8.68
N GLU A 158 -2.12 2.45 9.67
CA GLU A 158 -2.45 2.08 11.05
C GLU A 158 -3.54 3.00 11.60
N MET A 159 -3.43 4.32 11.37
CA MET A 159 -4.45 5.27 11.80
C MET A 159 -5.81 5.00 11.14
N LEU A 160 -5.83 4.73 9.83
CA LEU A 160 -7.07 4.41 9.12
C LEU A 160 -7.74 3.16 9.72
N LEU A 161 -6.96 2.12 10.03
CA LEU A 161 -7.48 0.88 10.62
C LEU A 161 -7.96 1.05 12.08
N ARG A 162 -7.42 2.02 12.82
CA ARG A 162 -7.81 2.27 14.23
C ARG A 162 -8.96 3.27 14.38
N ASP A 163 -9.16 4.18 13.43
CA ASP A 163 -10.08 5.29 13.58
C ASP A 163 -11.43 5.03 12.88
N SER A 164 -12.42 4.58 13.66
CA SER A 164 -13.77 4.31 13.14
C SER A 164 -14.46 5.54 12.56
N ASP A 165 -14.18 6.75 13.08
CA ASP A 165 -14.79 7.99 12.61
C ASP A 165 -14.28 8.33 11.21
N VAL A 166 -12.99 8.10 10.96
CA VAL A 166 -12.39 8.20 9.61
C VAL A 166 -12.99 7.14 8.69
N GLN A 167 -13.06 5.88 9.12
CA GLN A 167 -13.56 4.76 8.30
C GLN A 167 -15.00 4.97 7.81
N GLN A 168 -15.88 5.50 8.67
CA GLN A 168 -17.30 5.72 8.35
C GLN A 168 -17.53 6.84 7.34
N LYS A 169 -16.54 7.71 7.14
CA LYS A 169 -16.61 8.81 6.16
C LYS A 169 -16.29 8.37 4.73
N PHE A 170 -15.70 7.19 4.55
CA PHE A 170 -15.47 6.64 3.22
C PHE A 170 -16.73 5.95 2.69
N MET A 171 -16.96 6.08 1.38
CA MET A 171 -18.13 5.54 0.70
C MET A 171 -17.74 4.60 -0.44
N GLY A 172 -18.59 3.60 -0.66
CA GLY A 172 -18.51 2.69 -1.80
C GLY A 172 -17.19 1.93 -1.89
N GLU A 173 -16.82 1.56 -3.11
CA GLU A 173 -15.68 0.69 -3.36
C GLU A 173 -14.33 1.32 -2.99
N ALA A 174 -14.24 2.65 -3.00
CA ALA A 174 -13.05 3.37 -2.54
C ALA A 174 -12.71 3.02 -1.08
N ARG A 175 -13.73 2.87 -0.22
CA ARG A 175 -13.53 2.45 1.17
C ARG A 175 -12.83 1.11 1.25
N HIS A 176 -13.25 0.14 0.44
CA HIS A 176 -12.72 -1.20 0.46
C HIS A 176 -11.25 -1.24 0.00
N LEU A 177 -10.92 -0.50 -1.06
CA LEU A 177 -9.54 -0.34 -1.54
C LEU A 177 -8.63 0.21 -0.44
N TRP A 178 -8.99 1.35 0.17
CA TRP A 178 -8.15 2.00 1.19
C TRP A 178 -7.99 1.15 2.45
N LEU A 179 -9.02 0.41 2.87
CA LEU A 179 -8.94 -0.49 4.03
C LEU A 179 -8.08 -1.73 3.75
N TRP A 180 -8.20 -2.30 2.56
CA TRP A 180 -7.37 -3.42 2.14
C TRP A 180 -5.90 -3.01 2.05
N HIS A 181 -5.62 -1.90 1.37
CA HIS A 181 -4.26 -1.37 1.24
C HIS A 181 -3.67 -1.11 2.62
N ALA A 182 -4.41 -0.44 3.50
CA ALA A 182 -3.95 -0.18 4.86
C ALA A 182 -3.65 -1.44 5.70
N LEU A 183 -4.39 -2.53 5.47
CA LEU A 183 -4.07 -3.82 6.09
C LEU A 183 -2.70 -4.31 5.60
N GLU A 184 -2.49 -4.37 4.28
CA GLU A 184 -1.26 -4.91 3.68
C GLU A 184 -0.03 -4.06 3.99
N GLU A 185 -0.15 -2.72 3.95
CA GLU A 185 0.91 -1.80 4.38
C GLU A 185 1.43 -2.08 5.80
N ASN A 186 0.55 -2.54 6.69
CA ASN A 186 0.94 -2.92 8.05
C ASN A 186 1.47 -4.36 8.18
N GLU A 187 1.14 -5.26 7.25
CA GLU A 187 1.70 -6.62 7.19
C GLU A 187 3.19 -6.59 6.81
N HIS A 188 3.59 -5.68 5.92
CA HIS A 188 4.97 -5.57 5.43
C HIS A 188 5.77 -4.37 5.95
N LYS A 189 5.23 -3.57 6.87
CA LYS A 189 5.87 -2.33 7.38
C LYS A 189 7.31 -2.46 7.88
N THR A 190 7.79 -3.66 8.20
CA THR A 190 9.18 -3.87 8.63
C THR A 190 10.12 -4.24 7.48
N VAL A 191 9.61 -4.73 6.35
CA VAL A 191 10.43 -5.40 5.34
C VAL A 191 11.51 -4.50 4.74
N ALA A 192 11.14 -3.32 4.24
CA ALA A 192 12.12 -2.38 3.69
C ALA A 192 13.15 -1.95 4.76
N TYR A 193 12.71 -1.75 6.00
CA TYR A 193 13.57 -1.39 7.13
C TYR A 193 14.56 -2.52 7.46
N ASP A 194 14.09 -3.77 7.53
CA ASP A 194 14.91 -4.93 7.86
C ASP A 194 15.96 -5.19 6.75
N VAL A 195 15.59 -5.00 5.48
CA VAL A 195 16.54 -5.02 4.35
C VAL A 195 17.57 -3.88 4.49
N TYR A 196 17.14 -2.68 4.86
CA TYR A 196 18.04 -1.54 5.07
C TYR A 196 19.04 -1.79 6.20
N GLU A 197 18.60 -2.31 7.34
CA GLU A 197 19.49 -2.61 8.46
C GLU A 197 20.52 -3.69 8.09
N GLN A 198 20.12 -4.71 7.34
CA GLN A 198 21.05 -5.77 6.93
C GLN A 198 22.06 -5.31 5.87
N MET A 199 21.64 -4.46 4.93
CA MET A 199 22.46 -4.11 3.75
C MET A 199 23.23 -2.79 3.89
N VAL A 200 22.68 -1.84 4.65
CA VAL A 200 23.20 -0.48 4.76
C VAL A 200 23.52 -0.12 6.21
N GLY A 201 22.57 -0.33 7.14
CA GLY A 201 22.76 -0.18 8.59
C GLY A 201 23.17 1.21 9.08
N SER A 202 23.07 2.24 8.23
CA SER A 202 23.52 3.60 8.56
C SER A 202 22.38 4.42 9.14
N TYR A 203 22.38 4.62 10.45
CA TYR A 203 21.42 5.52 11.12
C TYR A 203 21.45 6.92 10.51
N ALA A 204 22.65 7.52 10.36
CA ALA A 204 22.81 8.88 9.86
C ALA A 204 22.22 9.05 8.45
N LEU A 205 22.41 8.06 7.56
CA LEU A 205 21.80 8.08 6.23
C LEU A 205 20.27 7.94 6.31
N ARG A 206 19.76 7.06 7.18
CA ARG A 206 18.32 6.84 7.36
C ARG A 206 17.60 8.13 7.78
N VAL A 207 18.04 8.75 8.88
CA VAL A 207 17.43 10.00 9.37
C VAL A 207 17.74 11.20 8.46
N GLY A 208 18.93 11.24 7.86
CA GLY A 208 19.32 12.27 6.91
C GLY A 208 18.46 12.25 5.64
N THR A 209 18.07 11.07 5.16
CA THR A 209 17.21 10.88 3.98
C THR A 209 15.76 11.27 4.27
N MET A 210 15.28 11.03 5.50
CA MET A 210 13.91 11.38 5.89
C MET A 210 13.58 12.86 5.65
N VAL A 211 14.51 13.76 5.97
CA VAL A 211 14.28 15.22 5.87
C VAL A 211 13.95 15.68 4.43
N PRO A 212 14.79 15.44 3.41
CA PRO A 212 14.46 15.80 2.03
C PRO A 212 13.29 14.98 1.49
N VAL A 213 13.13 13.71 1.87
CA VAL A 213 11.97 12.90 1.47
C VAL A 213 10.67 13.53 1.95
N THR A 214 10.59 13.91 3.22
CA THR A 214 9.44 14.63 3.80
C THR A 214 9.12 15.90 3.00
N ALA A 215 10.12 16.74 2.73
CA ALA A 215 9.93 17.98 2.00
C ALA A 215 9.40 17.74 0.57
N ILE A 216 10.03 16.80 -0.16
CA ILE A 216 9.65 16.47 -1.54
C ILE A 216 8.26 15.81 -1.57
N PHE A 217 7.98 14.86 -0.68
CA PHE A 217 6.71 14.16 -0.60
C PHE A 217 5.54 15.13 -0.40
N PHE A 218 5.64 16.05 0.57
CA PHE A 218 4.60 17.05 0.80
C PHE A 218 4.50 18.08 -0.32
N ALA A 219 5.63 18.50 -0.93
CA ALA A 219 5.60 19.42 -2.06
C ALA A 219 4.92 18.81 -3.29
N VAL A 220 5.27 17.57 -3.65
CA VAL A 220 4.66 16.84 -4.78
C VAL A 220 3.19 16.58 -4.49
N THR A 221 2.85 16.04 -3.33
CA THR A 221 1.45 15.76 -2.95
C THR A 221 0.62 17.05 -2.97
N ALA A 222 1.12 18.16 -2.43
CA ALA A 222 0.43 19.44 -2.46
C ALA A 222 0.24 19.95 -3.89
N ALA A 223 1.26 19.89 -4.74
CA ALA A 223 1.16 20.33 -6.13
C ALA A 223 0.12 19.51 -6.91
N VAL A 224 0.14 18.19 -6.77
CA VAL A 224 -0.84 17.30 -7.40
C VAL A 224 -2.25 17.58 -6.87
N HIS A 225 -2.41 17.65 -5.55
CA HIS A 225 -3.70 17.92 -4.92
C HIS A 225 -4.29 19.27 -5.36
N LEU A 226 -3.49 20.33 -5.41
CA LEU A 226 -3.95 21.64 -5.90
C LEU A 226 -4.32 21.58 -7.39
N SER A 227 -3.61 20.81 -8.21
CA SER A 227 -3.96 20.61 -9.62
C SER A 227 -5.29 19.87 -9.80
N PHE A 228 -5.61 18.92 -8.90
CA PHE A 228 -6.87 18.19 -8.91
C PHE A 228 -8.02 19.09 -8.48
N LEU A 229 -7.84 19.86 -7.40
CA LEU A 229 -8.81 20.89 -6.98
C LEU A 229 -9.05 21.94 -8.07
N ALA A 230 -8.01 22.34 -8.81
CA ALA A 230 -8.13 23.27 -9.93
C ALA A 230 -8.96 22.67 -11.07
N SER A 231 -8.67 21.43 -11.46
CA SER A 231 -9.38 20.70 -12.53
C SER A 231 -10.85 20.44 -12.18
N ASP A 232 -11.17 20.39 -10.88
CA ASP A 232 -12.52 20.24 -10.33
C ASP A 232 -13.25 21.59 -10.08
N GLY A 233 -12.59 22.73 -10.30
CA GLY A 233 -13.15 24.04 -9.96
C GLY A 233 -13.35 24.28 -8.45
N GLN A 234 -12.72 23.48 -7.59
CA GLN A 234 -12.84 23.53 -6.12
C GLN A 234 -11.70 24.29 -5.45
N LEU A 235 -10.64 24.65 -6.18
CA LEU A 235 -9.44 25.32 -5.65
C LEU A 235 -9.76 26.59 -4.85
N LEU A 236 -10.70 27.41 -5.36
CA LEU A 236 -11.05 28.71 -4.76
C LEU A 236 -12.15 28.62 -3.70
N LYS A 237 -12.61 27.42 -3.31
CA LYS A 237 -13.62 27.22 -2.25
C LYS A 237 -12.99 27.32 -0.85
N VAL A 238 -12.46 28.51 -0.54
CA VAL A 238 -11.61 28.77 0.65
C VAL A 238 -12.22 28.25 1.95
N ARG A 239 -13.50 28.52 2.23
CA ARG A 239 -14.14 28.09 3.49
C ARG A 239 -14.20 26.56 3.65
N GLN A 240 -14.57 25.86 2.59
CA GLN A 240 -14.62 24.40 2.56
C GLN A 240 -13.21 23.81 2.70
N ASN A 241 -12.26 24.34 1.93
CA ASN A 241 -10.87 23.86 1.94
C ASN A 241 -10.21 24.12 3.29
N ALA A 242 -10.47 25.26 3.94
CA ALA A 242 -9.98 25.55 5.29
C ALA A 242 -10.61 24.63 6.33
N SER A 243 -11.89 24.28 6.19
CA SER A 243 -12.57 23.32 7.08
C SER A 243 -11.98 21.91 6.94
N ALA A 244 -11.73 21.45 5.71
CA ALA A 244 -11.08 20.18 5.44
C ALA A 244 -9.63 20.15 5.95
N LEU A 245 -8.87 21.22 5.73
CA LEU A 245 -7.50 21.34 6.26
C LEU A 245 -7.49 21.32 7.79
N LYS A 246 -8.45 21.99 8.44
CA LYS A 246 -8.62 21.91 9.90
C LYS A 246 -8.94 20.49 10.34
N TYR A 247 -9.84 19.77 9.65
CA TYR A 247 -10.12 18.37 9.96
C TYR A 247 -8.86 17.49 9.92
N LEU A 248 -7.97 17.71 8.94
CA LEU A 248 -6.70 16.98 8.85
C LEU A 248 -5.66 17.41 9.89
N PHE A 249 -5.57 18.71 10.22
CA PHE A 249 -4.42 19.28 10.94
C PHE A 249 -4.74 20.08 12.23
N ASN A 250 -5.89 19.88 12.87
CA ASN A 250 -6.28 20.59 14.10
C ASN A 250 -5.67 20.00 15.38
N GLY A 251 -4.33 19.97 15.47
CA GLY A 251 -3.59 19.52 16.65
C GLY A 251 -3.98 18.11 17.08
N LYS A 252 -4.21 17.87 18.37
CA LYS A 252 -4.58 16.52 18.87
C LYS A 252 -5.89 15.95 18.29
N LYS A 253 -6.71 16.77 17.62
CA LYS A 253 -7.97 16.37 16.98
C LYS A 253 -7.83 16.18 15.46
N GLY A 254 -6.70 16.56 14.87
CA GLY A 254 -6.47 16.41 13.43
C GLY A 254 -6.17 14.97 13.05
N VAL A 255 -6.68 14.51 11.92
CA VAL A 255 -6.44 13.14 11.42
C VAL A 255 -4.93 12.87 11.30
N PHE A 256 -4.18 13.75 10.63
CA PHE A 256 -2.74 13.57 10.43
C PHE A 256 -1.90 14.18 11.54
N SER A 257 -2.39 15.20 12.24
CA SER A 257 -1.66 15.76 13.39
C SER A 257 -1.39 14.72 14.49
N ARG A 258 -2.27 13.72 14.63
CA ARG A 258 -2.09 12.61 15.58
C ARG A 258 -0.97 11.64 15.19
N LEU A 259 -0.49 11.67 13.95
CA LEU A 259 0.62 10.83 13.47
C LEU A 259 1.99 11.39 13.86
N LEU A 260 2.07 12.66 14.29
CA LEU A 260 3.34 13.32 14.59
C LEU A 260 4.23 12.53 15.58
N PRO A 261 3.72 11.92 16.66
CA PRO A 261 4.55 11.11 17.55
C PRO A 261 5.21 9.91 16.83
N GLN A 262 4.44 9.15 16.04
CA GLN A 262 4.96 8.01 15.28
C GLN A 262 5.93 8.45 14.17
N TYR A 263 5.69 9.60 13.55
CA TYR A 263 6.63 10.22 12.63
C TYR A 263 7.96 10.56 13.32
N LEU A 264 7.91 11.17 14.51
CA LEU A 264 9.11 11.54 15.27
C LEU A 264 9.87 10.33 15.81
N ASP A 265 9.21 9.19 16.03
CA ASP A 265 9.87 7.95 16.43
C ASP A 265 10.93 7.50 15.42
N PHE A 266 10.74 7.77 14.12
CA PHE A 266 11.70 7.42 13.05
C PHE A 266 13.12 7.98 13.30
N TYR A 267 13.18 9.11 14.00
CA TYR A 267 14.42 9.80 14.33
C TYR A 267 15.16 9.23 15.55
N LYS A 268 14.63 8.20 16.21
CA LYS A 268 15.32 7.56 17.34
C LYS A 268 16.38 6.58 16.83
N PRO A 269 17.59 6.53 17.43
CA PRO A 269 18.59 5.51 17.10
C PRO A 269 18.08 4.07 17.30
N SER A 270 17.22 3.87 18.31
CA SER A 270 16.60 2.58 18.63
C SER A 270 15.29 2.30 17.89
N PHE A 271 14.90 3.16 16.94
CA PHE A 271 13.65 3.00 16.20
C PHE A 271 13.61 1.67 15.45
N HIS A 272 12.45 1.03 15.43
CA HIS A 272 12.13 -0.06 14.52
C HIS A 272 10.61 -0.05 14.27
N PRO A 273 10.10 -0.21 13.03
CA PRO A 273 8.66 -0.12 12.74
C PRO A 273 7.79 -1.08 13.57
N LYS A 274 8.31 -2.28 13.87
CA LYS A 274 7.72 -3.26 14.80
C LYS A 274 7.35 -2.73 16.20
N GLN A 275 7.96 -1.62 16.66
CA GLN A 275 7.62 -1.01 17.96
C GLN A 275 6.18 -0.49 18.01
N HIS A 276 5.59 -0.17 16.85
CA HIS A 276 4.17 0.14 16.75
C HIS A 276 3.41 -1.18 16.57
N ASP A 277 2.94 -1.81 17.65
CA ASP A 277 2.32 -3.15 17.56
C ASP A 277 0.93 -3.10 16.91
N THR A 278 0.78 -3.82 15.80
CA THR A 278 -0.46 -3.95 15.03
C THR A 278 -0.97 -5.39 14.94
N ASN A 279 -0.38 -6.37 15.63
CA ASN A 279 -0.73 -7.78 15.44
C ASN A 279 -2.23 -8.05 15.66
N ALA A 280 -2.77 -7.65 16.81
CA ALA A 280 -4.19 -7.83 17.11
C ALA A 280 -5.11 -7.04 16.16
N LEU A 281 -4.66 -5.86 15.72
CA LEU A 281 -5.37 -5.02 14.76
C LEU A 281 -5.48 -5.71 13.40
N LEU A 282 -4.38 -6.29 12.90
CA LEU A 282 -4.35 -7.01 11.62
C LEU A 282 -5.19 -8.29 11.67
N GLU A 283 -5.15 -9.04 12.77
CA GLU A 283 -6.00 -10.23 12.92
C GLU A 283 -7.50 -9.88 12.92
N GLN A 284 -7.88 -8.75 13.52
CA GLN A 284 -9.24 -8.24 13.44
C GLN A 284 -9.62 -7.85 12.01
N TRP A 285 -8.78 -7.06 11.33
CA TRP A 285 -9.07 -6.57 9.99
C TRP A 285 -9.05 -7.66 8.91
N LYS A 286 -8.19 -8.67 9.05
CA LYS A 286 -8.23 -9.88 8.21
C LYS A 286 -9.58 -10.56 8.28
N LYS A 287 -10.19 -10.67 9.46
CA LYS A 287 -11.54 -11.24 9.61
C LYS A 287 -12.60 -10.34 8.97
N ILE A 288 -12.57 -9.03 9.24
CA ILE A 288 -13.52 -8.07 8.68
C ILE A 288 -13.48 -8.07 7.15
N LEU A 289 -12.30 -8.17 6.55
CA LEU A 289 -12.12 -8.11 5.10
C LEU A 289 -12.31 -9.48 4.44
N PHE A 290 -11.87 -10.58 5.07
CA PHE A 290 -11.67 -11.86 4.37
C PHE A 290 -12.23 -13.11 5.05
N ALA A 291 -12.94 -13.00 6.19
CA ALA A 291 -13.79 -14.12 6.62
C ALA A 291 -14.84 -14.44 5.53
N PRO A 292 -15.49 -15.62 5.51
CA PRO A 292 -16.51 -15.95 4.51
C PRO A 292 -17.61 -14.88 4.33
N GLU A 293 -17.94 -14.16 5.40
CA GLU A 293 -18.88 -13.03 5.46
C GLU A 293 -18.22 -11.64 5.35
N GLY A 294 -16.91 -11.60 5.14
CA GLY A 294 -16.10 -10.39 5.09
C GLY A 294 -16.31 -9.55 3.83
N LEU A 295 -15.95 -8.27 3.92
CA LEU A 295 -16.23 -7.26 2.89
C LEU A 295 -15.67 -7.61 1.50
N LEU A 296 -14.54 -8.31 1.45
CA LEU A 296 -13.77 -8.59 0.23
C LEU A 296 -13.68 -10.07 -0.11
N TYR A 297 -14.35 -10.96 0.64
CA TYR A 297 -14.22 -12.40 0.45
C TYR A 297 -14.64 -12.86 -0.95
N GLU A 298 -15.72 -12.29 -1.49
CA GLU A 298 -16.20 -12.63 -2.84
C GLU A 298 -15.33 -12.04 -3.96
N GLN A 299 -14.61 -10.95 -3.68
CA GLN A 299 -13.67 -10.35 -4.65
C GLN A 299 -12.34 -11.11 -4.69
N LEU A 300 -11.97 -11.77 -3.60
CA LEU A 300 -10.69 -12.47 -3.45
C LEU A 300 -10.61 -13.70 -4.35
N LYS A 301 -9.79 -13.63 -5.41
CA LYS A 301 -9.61 -14.71 -6.39
C LYS A 301 -8.83 -15.90 -5.83
N ASN A 302 -7.91 -15.66 -4.90
CA ASN A 302 -7.05 -16.67 -4.30
C ASN A 302 -7.36 -16.86 -2.81
N LYS A 303 -8.56 -17.37 -2.48
CA LYS A 303 -9.03 -17.59 -1.10
C LYS A 303 -8.07 -18.39 -0.19
N ALA A 304 -7.19 -19.22 -0.75
CA ALA A 304 -6.14 -19.91 0.00
C ALA A 304 -5.06 -18.96 0.59
N ALA A 305 -5.01 -17.70 0.16
CA ALA A 305 -4.07 -16.69 0.65
C ALA A 305 -4.47 -16.11 2.01
N VAL A 306 -5.73 -16.25 2.44
CA VAL A 306 -6.21 -15.57 3.65
C VAL A 306 -6.19 -16.42 4.92
N GLY A 307 -6.02 -17.74 4.88
CA GLY A 307 -5.85 -18.57 6.09
C GLY A 307 -7.02 -18.53 7.10
N VAL A 308 -8.06 -17.74 6.83
CA VAL A 308 -9.31 -17.66 7.59
C VAL A 308 -10.27 -18.69 6.96
N HIS A 309 -10.16 -19.93 7.41
CA HIS A 309 -11.05 -21.03 7.02
C HIS A 309 -11.67 -21.66 8.27
#